data_AF-A0A1F7MTS4-F1
#
_entry.id   AF-A0A1F7MTS4-F1
#
_cell.length_a   1.000
_cell.length_b   1.000
_cell.length_c   1.000
_cell.angle_alpha   90.00
_cell.angle_beta   90.00
_cell.angle_gamma   90.00
#
_symmetry.space_group_name_H-M   'P 1'
#
loop_
_entity.id
_entity.type
_entity.pdbx_description
1 polymer ?
#
loop_
_entity_poly.entity_id
_entity_poly.type
_entity_poly.pdbx_seq_one_letter_code
_entity_poly.pdbx_strand_id
1 'polypeptide(L)'
;MHELFEQLEKLKNAEEKVALATLVNTRGTTPRKEGAKMLVGAGGRILGSVTIGGCVDAQVIEEAEGVLGDNAPKLLELNLGDEEAWEIGLT
;
A
#
# COMPACT_ATOMS: atom_id res chain seq x y z
N MET A 1 -10.27 -1.74 -11.36
CA MET A 1 -10.58 -0.31 -11.12
C MET A 1 -11.90 -0.14 -10.36
N HIS A 2 -12.96 -0.87 -10.73
CA HIS A 2 -14.27 -0.82 -10.03
C HIS A 2 -14.19 -1.22 -8.54
N GLU A 3 -13.42 -2.25 -8.23
CA GLU A 3 -13.29 -2.80 -6.87
C GLU A 3 -12.72 -1.82 -5.83
N LEU A 4 -11.78 -0.94 -6.24
CA LEU A 4 -11.23 0.10 -5.37
C LEU A 4 -12.28 1.16 -5.03
N PHE A 5 -13.12 1.52 -6.00
CA PHE A 5 -14.18 2.51 -5.80
C PHE A 5 -15.28 1.97 -4.88
N GLU A 6 -15.67 0.70 -5.03
CA GLU A 6 -16.62 0.06 -4.11
C GLU A 6 -16.08 0.00 -2.67
N GLN A 7 -14.78 -0.25 -2.50
CA GLN A 7 -14.14 -0.25 -1.19
C GLN A 7 -14.08 1.16 -0.57
N LEU A 8 -13.77 2.17 -1.38
CA LEU A 8 -13.83 3.57 -0.96
C LEU A 8 -15.24 3.97 -0.53
N GLU A 9 -16.28 3.52 -1.23
CA GLU A 9 -17.67 3.79 -0.84
C GLU A 9 -18.03 3.15 0.50
N LYS A 10 -17.60 1.90 0.74
CA LYS A 10 -17.79 1.24 2.05
C LYS A 10 -17.10 2.00 3.18
N LEU A 11 -15.88 2.48 2.94
CA LEU A 11 -15.10 3.25 3.91
C LEU A 11 -15.71 4.63 4.18
N LYS A 12 -16.15 5.32 3.12
CA LYS A 12 -16.86 6.59 3.22
C LYS A 12 -18.13 6.45 4.05
N ASN A 13 -18.86 5.35 3.88
CA ASN A 13 -20.07 5.06 4.66
C ASN A 13 -19.79 4.70 6.13
N ALA A 14 -18.55 4.33 6.46
CA ALA A 14 -18.13 4.05 7.83
C ALA A 14 -17.57 5.29 8.58
N GLU A 15 -17.47 6.45 7.93
CA GLU A 15 -16.81 7.67 8.46
C GLU A 15 -15.36 7.44 8.94
N GLU A 16 -14.71 6.38 8.49
CA GLU A 16 -13.35 6.05 8.88
C GLU A 16 -12.33 6.83 8.03
N LYS A 17 -11.28 7.35 8.67
CA LYS A 17 -10.15 7.93 7.96
C LYS A 17 -9.38 6.83 7.24
N VAL A 18 -8.93 7.12 6.02
CA VAL A 18 -8.22 6.16 5.16
C VAL A 18 -7.03 6.83 4.48
N ALA A 19 -5.88 6.16 4.51
CA ALA A 19 -4.70 6.52 3.75
C ALA A 19 -4.68 5.73 2.43
N LEU A 20 -4.34 6.42 1.34
CA LEU A 20 -4.15 5.82 0.03
C LEU A 20 -2.66 5.73 -0.29
N ALA A 21 -2.11 4.52 -0.25
CA ALA A 21 -0.77 4.27 -0.78
C ALA A 21 -0.86 4.07 -2.30
N THR A 22 0.05 4.70 -3.05
CA THR A 22 0.19 4.52 -4.49
C THR A 22 1.64 4.24 -4.84
N LEU A 23 1.90 3.20 -5.62
CA LEU A 23 3.22 2.95 -6.19
C LEU A 23 3.46 3.94 -7.32
N VAL A 24 4.32 4.94 -7.10
CA VAL A 24 4.55 6.03 -8.05
C VAL A 24 5.77 5.83 -8.93
N ASN A 25 6.69 4.95 -8.54
CA ASN A 25 7.93 4.65 -9.26
C ASN A 25 8.44 3.27 -8.84
N THR A 26 9.03 2.52 -9.77
CA THR A 26 9.81 1.32 -9.46
C THR A 26 11.11 1.26 -10.26
N ARG A 27 12.13 0.63 -9.68
CA ARG A 27 13.39 0.32 -10.39
C ARG A 27 13.65 -1.17 -10.29
N GLY A 28 14.06 -1.76 -11.41
CA GLY A 28 14.28 -3.20 -11.50
C GLY A 28 12.98 -3.98 -11.69
N THR A 29 13.03 -5.28 -11.40
CA THR A 29 11.87 -6.14 -11.54
C THR A 29 11.00 -5.97 -10.30
N THR A 30 9.81 -5.43 -10.48
CA THR A 30 8.79 -5.41 -9.44
C THR A 30 7.56 -6.10 -9.98
N PRO A 31 6.87 -6.92 -9.17
CA PRO A 31 5.84 -7.76 -9.74
C PRO A 31 4.46 -7.06 -9.75
N ARG A 32 4.38 -5.85 -9.19
CA ARG A 32 3.34 -4.85 -9.44
C ARG A 32 3.90 -3.67 -10.23
N LYS A 33 3.04 -3.06 -11.04
CA LYS A 33 3.38 -1.92 -11.89
C LYS A 33 3.06 -0.61 -11.18
N GLU A 34 3.75 0.45 -11.59
CA GLU A 34 3.40 1.83 -11.24
C GLU A 34 1.90 2.08 -11.41
N GLY A 35 1.32 2.83 -10.48
CA GLY A 35 -0.10 3.11 -10.40
C GLY A 35 -0.89 2.14 -9.53
N ALA A 36 -0.30 1.06 -8.99
CA ALA A 36 -0.95 0.20 -8.01
C ALA A 36 -1.38 0.98 -6.75
N LYS A 37 -2.53 0.62 -6.13
CA LYS A 37 -3.23 1.39 -5.07
C LYS A 37 -3.80 0.54 -3.94
N MET A 38 -3.70 1.05 -2.70
CA MET A 38 -4.01 0.33 -1.45
C MET A 38 -4.59 1.32 -0.47
N LEU A 39 -5.67 0.91 0.15
CA LEU A 39 -6.33 1.69 1.18
C LEU A 39 -5.98 1.07 2.53
N VAL A 40 -5.48 1.90 3.42
CA VAL A 40 -5.21 1.55 4.82
C VAL A 40 -6.16 2.38 5.67
N GLY A 41 -7.09 1.71 6.34
CA GLY A 41 -7.97 2.31 7.34
C GLY A 41 -7.33 2.33 8.72
N ALA A 42 -8.03 2.94 9.69
CA ALA A 42 -7.57 2.98 11.07
C ALA A 42 -7.40 1.57 11.69
N GLY A 43 -6.39 1.39 12.54
CA GLY A 43 -6.12 0.14 13.24
C GLY A 43 -5.62 -0.99 12.33
N GLY A 44 -4.83 -0.66 11.31
CA GLY A 44 -4.22 -1.61 10.39
C GLY A 44 -5.19 -2.31 9.44
N ARG A 45 -6.44 -1.85 9.33
CA ARG A 45 -7.43 -2.47 8.46
C ARG A 45 -7.11 -2.19 7.00
N ILE A 46 -6.78 -3.24 6.26
CA ILE A 46 -6.47 -3.14 4.83
C ILE A 46 -7.73 -3.38 4.00
N LEU A 47 -7.99 -2.53 3.01
CA LEU A 47 -8.96 -2.77 1.95
C LEU A 47 -8.27 -2.59 0.58
N GLY A 48 -8.07 -3.70 -0.14
CA GLY A 48 -7.29 -3.73 -1.39
C GLY A 48 -5.86 -4.25 -1.20
N SER A 49 -5.00 -4.14 -2.22
CA SER A 49 -3.59 -4.59 -2.20
C SER A 49 -2.75 -3.75 -3.18
N VAL A 50 -1.71 -3.05 -2.69
CA VAL A 50 -0.75 -2.26 -3.52
C VAL A 50 0.31 -3.15 -4.10
N THR A 51 0.74 -4.14 -3.35
CA THR A 51 1.95 -4.88 -3.66
C THR A 51 1.75 -6.34 -3.31
N ILE A 52 2.83 -7.11 -3.37
CA ILE A 52 2.78 -8.53 -3.68
C ILE A 52 2.64 -9.47 -2.48
N GLY A 53 2.25 -8.90 -1.33
CA GLY A 53 2.39 -9.57 -0.05
C GLY A 53 3.84 -9.52 0.42
N GLY A 54 4.05 -9.70 1.73
CA GLY A 54 5.37 -9.76 2.35
C GLY A 54 5.73 -8.54 3.21
N CYS A 55 7.03 -8.37 3.47
CA CYS A 55 7.58 -7.36 4.38
C CYS A 55 7.26 -5.91 3.94
N VAL A 56 7.23 -5.65 2.63
CA VAL A 56 6.92 -4.33 2.06
C VAL A 56 5.51 -3.84 2.43
N ASP A 57 4.52 -4.73 2.40
CA ASP A 57 3.14 -4.35 2.74
C ASP A 57 3.04 -3.93 4.21
N ALA A 58 3.77 -4.60 5.11
CA ALA A 58 3.81 -4.27 6.53
C ALA A 58 4.36 -2.85 6.78
N GLN A 59 5.46 -2.50 6.10
CA GLN A 59 6.07 -1.18 6.24
C GLN A 59 5.19 -0.06 5.67
N VAL A 60 4.49 -0.32 4.56
CA VAL A 60 3.51 0.63 4.01
C VAL A 60 2.33 0.84 4.97
N ILE A 61 1.87 -0.21 5.65
CA ILE A 61 0.78 -0.11 6.65
C ILE A 61 1.21 0.73 7.85
N GLU A 62 2.40 0.47 8.41
CA GLU A 62 2.93 1.21 9.56
C GLU A 62 3.04 2.71 9.25
N GLU A 63 3.60 3.05 8.09
CA GLU A 63 3.72 4.45 7.68
C GLU A 63 2.35 5.08 7.35
N ALA A 64 1.42 4.31 6.80
CA ALA A 64 0.06 4.78 6.54
C ALA A 64 -0.71 5.11 7.83
N GLU A 65 -0.51 4.35 8.91
CA GLU A 65 -1.06 4.70 10.23
C GLU A 65 -0.49 6.03 10.76
N GLY A 66 0.82 6.25 10.57
CA GLY A 66 1.44 7.55 10.89
C GLY A 66 0.84 8.70 10.08
N VAL A 67 0.67 8.52 8.76
CA VAL A 67 0.02 9.51 7.89
C VAL A 67 -1.42 9.81 8.32
N LEU A 68 -2.17 8.80 8.76
CA LEU A 68 -3.53 8.95 9.28
C LEU A 68 -3.59 9.76 10.58
N GLY A 69 -2.59 9.58 11.45
CA GLY A 69 -2.43 10.32 12.71
C GLY A 69 -2.03 11.78 12.48
N ASP A 70 -0.98 12.00 11.69
CA ASP A 70 -0.36 13.31 11.47
C ASP A 70 -1.07 14.14 10.40
N ASN A 71 -1.92 13.51 9.59
CA ASN A 71 -2.57 14.09 8.42
C ASN A 71 -1.58 14.71 7.42
N ALA A 72 -0.39 14.12 7.32
CA ALA A 72 0.73 14.59 6.51
C ALA A 72 1.18 13.49 5.52
N PRO A 73 1.03 13.68 4.20
CA PRO A 73 1.48 12.70 3.21
C PRO A 73 2.99 12.45 3.27
N LYS A 74 3.41 11.22 3.01
CA LYS A 74 4.83 10.82 2.92
C LYS A 74 5.15 10.15 1.59
N LEU A 75 6.37 10.35 1.11
CA LEU A 75 6.96 9.56 0.05
C LEU A 75 7.93 8.56 0.69
N LEU A 76 7.74 7.27 0.38
CA LEU A 76 8.55 6.19 0.92
C LEU A 76 9.41 5.60 -0.21
N GLU A 77 10.68 5.38 0.08
CA GLU A 77 11.59 4.65 -0.80
C GLU A 77 11.92 3.31 -0.11
N LEU A 78 11.47 2.22 -0.73
CA LEU A 78 11.59 0.87 -0.19
C LEU A 78 12.58 0.09 -1.05
N ASN A 79 13.67 -0.36 -0.43
CA ASN A 79 14.66 -1.19 -1.08
C ASN A 79 14.33 -2.66 -0.81
N LEU A 80 13.80 -3.34 -1.82
CA LEU A 80 13.66 -4.78 -1.81
C LEU A 80 15.05 -5.40 -1.85
N GLY A 81 15.47 -6.04 -0.74
CA GLY A 81 16.73 -6.78 -0.72
C GLY A 81 16.66 -8.04 -1.57
N ASP A 82 17.82 -8.58 -1.98
CA ASP A 82 17.91 -9.78 -2.83
C ASP A 82 17.17 -11.00 -2.24
N GLU A 83 17.10 -11.13 -0.91
CA GLU A 83 16.35 -12.21 -0.22
C GLU A 83 14.83 -12.08 -0.38
N GLU A 84 14.29 -10.85 -0.45
CA GLU A 84 12.85 -10.60 -0.60
C GLU A 84 12.40 -10.71 -2.05
N ALA A 85 13.30 -10.47 -3.01
CA ALA A 85 13.05 -10.68 -4.44
C ALA A 85 12.93 -12.18 -4.80
N TRP A 86 13.62 -13.05 -4.06
CA TRP A 86 13.58 -14.51 -4.22
C TRP A 86 12.26 -15.14 -3.77
N GLU A 87 11.71 -14.68 -2.64
CA GLU A 87 10.41 -15.15 -2.11
C GLU A 87 9.24 -14.87 -3.08
N ILE A 88 9.38 -13.87 -3.95
CA ILE A 88 8.34 -13.43 -4.89
C ILE A 88 8.60 -13.83 -6.34
N GLY A 89 9.59 -14.70 -6.59
CA GLY A 89 9.80 -15.37 -7.88
C GLY A 89 10.32 -14.46 -9.01
N LEU A 90 11.11 -13.43 -8.67
CA LEU A 90 11.72 -12.55 -9.65
C LEU A 90 13.17 -12.99 -9.97
N THR A 91 13.46 -13.20 -11.26
CA THR A 91 14.80 -13.47 -11.82
C THR A 91 15.26 -12.36 -12.75
#